data_AF-A0A2I0AFH2-F1
#
_entry.id   AF-A0A2I0AFH2-F1
#
_cell.length_a   1.000
_cell.length_b   1.000
_cell.length_c   1.000
_cell.angle_alpha   90.00
_cell.angle_beta   90.00
_cell.angle_gamma   90.00
#
_symmetry.space_group_name_H-M   'P 1'
#
loop_
_entity.id
_entity.type
_entity.pdbx_description
1 polymer ?
#
loop_
_entity_poly.entity_id
_entity_poly.type
_entity_poly.pdbx_seq_one_letter_code
_entity_poly.pdbx_strand_id
1 'polypeptide(L)' 'MEKFKERKENLHLSFIDLEKTYDKVSREKLWSVLEKKEIYTAYIQVIKDMYEGAITCVRIQGGLTKDFPITVGLY' A
#
# COMPACT_ATOMS: atom_id res chain seq x y z
N MET A 1 -19.23 15.93 -12.58
CA MET A 1 -18.05 15.05 -12.81
C MET A 1 -16.79 15.52 -12.09
N GLU A 2 -16.70 16.79 -11.67
CA GLU A 2 -15.51 17.35 -11.01
C GLU A 2 -15.19 16.76 -9.63
N LYS A 3 -16.20 16.43 -8.80
CA LYS A 3 -15.99 15.85 -7.46
C LYS A 3 -15.30 14.47 -7.43
N PHE A 4 -15.31 13.75 -8.55
CA PHE A 4 -14.61 12.46 -8.67
C PHE A 4 -13.14 12.65 -9.03
N LYS A 5 -12.81 13.65 -9.86
CA LYS A 5 -11.43 13.99 -10.21
C LYS A 5 -10.65 14.45 -8.99
N GLU A 6 -11.24 15.38 -8.24
CA GLU A 6 -10.63 15.95 -7.03
C GLU A 6 -10.40 14.88 -5.94
N ARG A 7 -11.34 13.94 -5.78
CA ARG A 7 -11.16 12.78 -4.87
C ARG A 7 -10.11 11.79 -5.36
N LYS A 8 -9.96 11.60 -6.67
CA LYS A 8 -8.95 10.71 -7.27
C LYS A 8 -7.54 11.30 -7.12
N GLU A 9 -7.41 12.62 -7.24
CA GLU A 9 -6.16 13.36 -6.97
C GLU A 9 -5.79 13.32 -5.49
N ASN A 10 -6.75 13.54 -4.58
CA ASN A 10 -6.52 13.39 -3.15
C ASN A 10 -6.19 11.96 -2.73
N LEU A 11 -6.79 10.96 -3.39
CA LEU A 11 -6.44 9.55 -3.18
C LEU A 11 -5.01 9.28 -3.63
N HIS A 12 -4.61 9.78 -4.81
CA HIS A 12 -3.23 9.66 -5.28
C HIS A 12 -2.22 10.33 -4.33
N LEU A 13 -2.50 11.56 -3.87
CA LEU A 13 -1.67 12.25 -2.89
C LEU A 13 -1.61 11.51 -1.55
N SER A 14 -2.73 10.94 -1.10
CA SER A 14 -2.76 10.10 0.09
C SER A 14 -1.95 8.83 -0.11
N PHE A 15 -2.01 8.18 -1.28
CA PHE A 15 -1.17 7.03 -1.59
C PHE A 15 0.32 7.37 -1.66
N ILE A 16 0.70 8.55 -2.17
CA ILE A 16 2.08 9.03 -2.23
C ILE A 16 2.62 9.35 -0.82
N ASP A 17 1.80 9.95 0.06
CA ASP A 17 2.19 10.20 1.46
C ASP A 17 2.31 8.89 2.26
N LEU A 18 1.42 7.94 1.97
CA LEU A 18 1.51 6.58 2.48
C LEU A 18 2.78 5.89 1.98
N GLU A 19 3.10 5.96 0.67
CA GLU A 19 4.34 5.43 0.04
C GLU A 19 5.58 5.82 0.86
N LYS A 20 5.66 7.10 1.22
CA LYS A 20 6.78 7.69 1.98
C LYS A 20 6.87 7.27 3.45
N THR A 21 5.79 6.69 3.99
CA THR A 21 5.69 6.28 5.40
C THR A 21 5.52 4.77 5.59
N TYR A 22 5.48 3.97 4.51
CA TYR A 22 5.32 2.51 4.55
C TYR A 22 6.39 1.80 5.39
N ASP A 23 7.62 2.30 5.44
CA ASP A 23 8.69 1.77 6.30
C ASP A 23 8.41 1.95 7.80
N LYS A 24 7.56 2.91 8.17
CA LYS A 24 7.40 3.40 9.55
C LYS A 24 6.04 3.10 10.17
N VAL A 25 5.04 2.73 9.38
CA VAL A 25 3.65 2.57 9.85
C VAL A 25 3.24 1.10 9.81
N SER A 26 2.78 0.57 10.95
CA SER A 26 2.21 -0.77 11.00
C SER A 26 0.96 -0.86 10.10
N ARG A 27 0.79 -1.98 9.38
CA ARG A 27 -0.35 -2.20 8.48
C ARG A 27 -1.70 -1.99 9.17
N GLU A 28 -1.80 -2.35 10.45
CA GLU A 28 -3.00 -2.10 11.26
C GLU A 28 -3.33 -0.61 11.42
N LYS A 29 -2.30 0.25 11.63
CA LYS A 29 -2.48 1.70 11.66
C LYS A 29 -2.89 2.24 10.29
N LEU A 30 -2.32 1.70 9.22
CA LEU A 30 -2.69 2.06 7.85
C LEU A 30 -4.18 1.82 7.59
N TRP A 31 -4.69 0.63 7.95
CA TRP A 31 -6.12 0.31 7.81
C TRP A 31 -7.00 1.28 8.61
N SER A 32 -6.65 1.54 9.86
CA SER A 32 -7.39 2.47 10.70
C SER A 32 -7.42 3.90 10.13
N VAL A 33 -6.35 4.36 9.50
CA VAL A 33 -6.30 5.69 8.85
C VAL A 33 -7.15 5.72 7.58
N LEU A 34 -7.08 4.67 6.74
CA LEU A 34 -7.86 4.59 5.51
C LEU A 34 -9.37 4.52 5.79
N GLU A 35 -9.77 3.77 6.83
CA GLU A 35 -11.15 3.71 7.31
C GLU A 35 -11.62 5.08 7.82
N LYS A 36 -10.79 5.79 8.60
CA LYS A 36 -11.08 7.15 9.09
C LYS A 36 -11.17 8.20 7.99
N LYS A 37 -10.49 7.98 6.86
CA LYS A 37 -10.55 8.85 5.68
C LYS A 37 -11.75 8.57 4.77
N GLU A 38 -12.67 7.69 5.20
CA GLU A 38 -13.88 7.32 4.45
C GLU A 38 -13.57 6.80 3.03
N ILE A 39 -12.40 6.18 2.86
CA ILE A 39 -12.08 5.48 1.61
C ILE A 39 -12.98 4.24 1.54
N TYR A 40 -13.56 3.98 0.37
CA TYR A 40 -14.46 2.84 0.22
C TYR A 40 -13.78 1.54 0.65
N THR A 41 -14.49 0.77 1.48
CA THR A 41 -14.04 -0.53 2.02
C THR A 41 -13.56 -1.48 0.92
N ALA A 42 -14.16 -1.41 -0.28
CA ALA A 42 -13.72 -2.17 -1.44
C ALA A 42 -12.27 -1.87 -1.85
N TYR A 43 -11.84 -0.60 -1.83
CA TYR A 43 -10.44 -0.26 -2.11
C TYR A 43 -9.51 -0.73 -1.00
N ILE A 44 -9.93 -0.59 0.27
CA ILE A 44 -9.14 -1.08 1.41
C ILE A 44 -8.94 -2.60 1.31
N GLN A 45 -9.98 -3.33 0.91
CA GLN A 45 -9.91 -4.78 0.72
C GLN A 45 -8.98 -5.16 -0.42
N VAL A 46 -9.08 -4.49 -1.59
CA VAL A 46 -8.16 -4.74 -2.71
C VAL A 46 -6.71 -4.48 -2.29
N ILE A 47 -6.45 -3.43 -1.51
CA ILE A 47 -5.10 -3.14 -1.00
C ILE A 47 -4.65 -4.23 -0.02
N LYS A 48 -5.52 -4.68 0.90
CA LYS A 48 -5.21 -5.78 1.82
C LYS A 48 -4.89 -7.07 1.06
N ASP A 49 -5.69 -7.42 0.06
CA ASP A 49 -5.51 -8.60 -0.79
C ASP A 49 -4.19 -8.53 -1.58
N MET A 50 -3.75 -7.34 -2.00
CA MET A 50 -2.43 -7.16 -2.63
C MET A 50 -1.27 -7.44 -1.69
N TYR A 51 -1.45 -7.23 -0.38
CA TYR A 51 -0.42 -7.50 0.63
C TYR A 51 -0.53 -8.91 1.23
N GLU A 52 -1.69 -9.54 1.16
CA GLU A 52 -1.93 -10.88 1.70
C GLU A 52 -1.25 -11.94 0.82
N GLY A 53 -0.35 -12.73 1.42
CA GLY A 53 0.37 -13.77 0.70
C GLY A 53 1.36 -13.26 -0.36
N ALA A 54 1.68 -11.97 -0.37
CA ALA A 54 2.65 -11.41 -1.30
C ALA A 54 4.05 -12.00 -1.07
N ILE A 55 4.61 -12.61 -2.11
CA ILE A 55 5.96 -13.15 -2.16
C ILE A 55 6.77 -12.32 -3.15
N THR A 56 7.96 -11.89 -2.74
CA THR A 56 8.85 -11.08 -3.58
C THR A 56 10.26 -11.66 -3.64
N CYS A 57 11.01 -11.27 -4.66
CA CYS A 57 12.44 -11.53 -4.77
C CYS A 57 13.15 -10.23 -5.20
N VAL A 58 14.39 -10.04 -4.75
CA VAL A 58 15.20 -8.85 -5.04
C VAL A 58 16.15 -9.15 -6.19
N ARG A 59 16.28 -8.22 -7.14
CA ARG A 59 17.27 -8.30 -8.20
C ARG A 59 18.61 -7.75 -7.71
N ILE A 60 19.64 -8.58 -7.71
CA ILE A 60 21.02 -8.23 -7.39
C ILE A 60 21.91 -8.39 -8.64
N GLN A 61 23.14 -7.86 -8.62
CA GLN A 61 24.09 -7.97 -9.75
C GLN A 61 24.31 -9.43 -10.23
N GLY A 62 24.11 -10.41 -9.35
CA GLY A 62 24.28 -11.84 -9.65
C GLY A 62 22.99 -12.61 -9.99
N GLY A 63 21.83 -11.95 -10.08
CA GLY A 63 20.55 -12.62 -10.38
C GLY A 63 19.41 -12.21 -9.45
N LEU A 64 18.40 -13.05 -9.32
CA LEU A 64 17.29 -12.85 -8.38
C LEU A 64 17.62 -13.57 -7.05
N THR A 65 17.24 -12.97 -5.93
CA THR A 65 17.26 -13.67 -4.64
C THR A 65 16.20 -14.76 -4.61
N LYS A 66 16.26 -15.62 -3.58
CA LYS A 66 15.13 -16.48 -3.27
C LYS A 66 13.91 -15.64 -2.94
N ASP A 67 12.76 -16.23 -3.22
CA ASP A 67 11.46 -15.73 -2.84
C ASP A 67 11.34 -15.63 -1.32
N PHE A 68 10.81 -14.51 -0.82
CA PHE A 68 10.50 -14.31 0.59
C PHE A 68 9.17 -13.57 0.75
N PRO A 69 8.40 -13.85 1.82
CA PRO A 69 7.13 -13.19 2.07
C PRO A 69 7.34 -11.72 2.46
N ILE A 70 6.50 -10.83 1.94
CA ILE A 70 6.49 -9.42 2.33
C ILE A 70 5.79 -9.30 3.68
N THR A 71 6.55 -9.31 4.78
CA THR A 71 6.03 -9.21 6.15
C THR A 71 5.93 -7.77 6.66
N VAL A 72 6.71 -6.85 6.10
CA VAL A 72 6.70 -5.41 6.35
C VAL A 72 6.93 -4.66 5.03
N GLY A 73 6.74 -3.34 4.98
CA GLY A 73 6.83 -2.54 3.74
C GLY A 73 8.15 -2.69 2.96
N LEU A 74 8.20 -2.08 1.78
CA LEU A 74 9.38 -2.06 0.91
C LEU A 74 10.58 -1.47 1.66
N TYR A 75 11.63 -2.27 1.84
CA TYR A 75 12.94 -1.84 2.35
C TYR A 75 13.77 -1.16 1.26
#